data_AF-A0A1A8GR87-F1
#
_entry.id   AF-A0A1A8GR87-F1
#
_cell.length_a   1.000
_cell.length_b   1.000
_cell.length_c   1.000
_cell.angle_alpha   90.00
_cell.angle_beta   90.00
_cell.angle_gamma   90.00
#
_symmetry.space_group_name_H-M   'P 1'
#
loop_
_entity.id
_entity.type
_entity.pdbx_description
1 polymer ?
#
loop_
_entity_poly.entity_id
_entity_poly.type
_entity_poly.pdbx_seq_one_letter_code
_entity_poly.pdbx_strand_id
1 'polypeptide(L)'
;KSQLPSLSGVAQKNYMNILERVVQKVLDDQQNVRPIKELLQMLYVSLCGLVQDMGKSVLVGNINIWVHRMENILQWQQQLDSIQINRPTSTGMALTELPASLQLNIMQRFSDGRDLVSLGQVCPELRNLAEDRLLWKKL
;
A
#
# COMPACT_ATOMS: atom_id res chain seq x y z
N LYS A 1 0.73 -20.89 2.64
CA LYS A 1 2.12 -21.22 2.22
C LYS A 1 2.37 -20.60 0.85
N SER A 2 3.52 -19.95 0.64
CA SER A 2 3.84 -19.27 -0.62
C SER A 2 4.06 -20.26 -1.77
N GLN A 3 3.52 -19.94 -2.95
CA GLN A 3 3.67 -20.71 -4.19
C GLN A 3 4.87 -20.23 -5.03
N LEU A 4 5.63 -19.24 -4.55
CA LEU A 4 6.79 -18.70 -5.26
C LEU A 4 7.85 -19.78 -5.57
N PRO A 5 8.20 -20.72 -4.66
CA PRO A 5 9.19 -21.76 -4.95
C PRO A 5 8.74 -22.79 -5.99
N SER A 6 7.43 -23.01 -6.17
CA SER A 6 6.91 -23.95 -7.17
C SER A 6 6.93 -23.41 -8.59
N LEU A 7 7.20 -22.11 -8.77
CA LEU A 7 7.36 -21.49 -10.08
C LEU A 7 8.73 -21.83 -10.68
N SER A 8 8.81 -21.92 -12.01
CA SER A 8 10.10 -22.03 -12.71
C SER A 8 10.96 -20.79 -12.45
N GLY A 9 12.28 -20.89 -12.57
CA GLY A 9 13.17 -19.74 -12.38
C GLY A 9 12.83 -18.56 -13.29
N VAL A 10 12.37 -18.82 -14.53
CA VAL A 10 11.89 -17.79 -15.46
C VAL A 10 10.60 -17.14 -14.95
N ALA A 11 9.65 -17.93 -14.44
CA ALA A 11 8.41 -17.40 -13.86
C ALA A 11 8.68 -16.60 -12.58
N GLN A 12 9.61 -17.03 -11.72
CA GLN A 12 10.06 -16.27 -10.54
C GLN A 12 10.70 -14.93 -10.94
N LYS A 13 11.54 -14.91 -11.99
CA LYS A 13 12.12 -13.67 -12.52
C LYS A 13 11.04 -12.72 -13.07
N ASN A 14 10.13 -13.25 -13.87
CA ASN A 14 9.04 -12.45 -14.44
C ASN A 14 8.11 -11.88 -13.36
N TYR A 15 7.82 -12.67 -12.32
CA TYR A 15 7.06 -12.21 -11.16
C TYR A 15 7.71 -10.97 -10.51
N MET A 16 9.01 -11.03 -10.23
CA MET A 16 9.74 -9.90 -9.61
C MET A 16 9.80 -8.68 -10.53
N ASN A 17 9.99 -8.87 -11.83
CA ASN A 17 10.00 -7.76 -12.80
C ASN A 17 8.64 -7.07 -12.93
N ILE A 18 7.55 -7.85 -12.90
CA ILE A 18 6.19 -7.28 -12.92
C ILE A 18 5.94 -6.50 -11.62
N LEU A 19 6.34 -7.06 -10.48
CA LEU A 19 6.23 -6.37 -9.19
C LEU A 19 6.96 -5.03 -9.20
N GLU A 20 8.21 -5.00 -9.67
CA GLU A 20 9.00 -3.77 -9.81
C GLU A 20 8.26 -2.71 -10.66
N ARG A 21 7.73 -3.10 -11.82
CA ARG A 21 6.96 -2.17 -12.67
C ARG A 21 5.70 -1.65 -12.00
N VAL A 22 4.99 -2.49 -11.24
CA VAL A 22 3.79 -2.10 -10.50
C VAL A 22 4.16 -1.11 -9.39
N VAL A 23 5.23 -1.38 -8.64
CA VAL A 23 5.72 -0.48 -7.59
C VAL A 23 6.12 0.87 -8.19
N GLN A 24 6.91 0.86 -9.29
CA GLN A 24 7.32 2.10 -9.95
C GLN A 24 6.11 2.93 -10.38
N LYS A 25 5.10 2.28 -10.98
CA LYS A 25 3.87 2.97 -11.37
C LYS A 25 3.15 3.58 -10.17
N VAL A 26 3.10 2.91 -9.02
CA VAL A 26 2.48 3.45 -7.81
C VAL A 26 3.29 4.59 -7.19
N LEU A 27 4.62 4.56 -7.31
CA LEU A 27 5.47 5.67 -6.90
C LEU A 27 5.25 6.91 -7.77
N ASP A 28 5.09 6.70 -9.08
CA ASP A 28 4.86 7.78 -10.06
C ASP A 28 3.44 8.38 -9.90
N ASP A 29 2.41 7.52 -9.87
CA ASP A 29 1.01 7.94 -9.82
C ASP A 29 0.56 8.33 -8.40
N GLN A 30 1.28 7.89 -7.36
CA GLN A 30 0.95 8.07 -5.94
C GLN A 30 -0.46 7.56 -5.55
N GLN A 31 -0.97 6.57 -6.28
CA GLN A 31 -2.27 5.94 -6.04
C GLN A 31 -2.12 4.49 -5.59
N ASN A 32 -3.06 3.99 -4.79
CA ASN A 32 -3.06 2.61 -4.29
C ASN A 32 -1.80 2.24 -3.47
N VAL A 33 -1.22 3.22 -2.78
CA VAL A 33 0.01 3.07 -1.97
C VAL A 33 -0.15 1.98 -0.90
N ARG A 34 -1.26 1.99 -0.15
CA ARG A 34 -1.51 1.06 0.96
C ARG A 34 -1.56 -0.42 0.51
N PRO A 35 -2.35 -0.81 -0.50
CA PRO A 35 -2.33 -2.17 -1.02
C PRO A 35 -0.94 -2.66 -1.44
N ILE A 36 -0.13 -1.83 -2.10
CA ILE A 36 1.23 -2.21 -2.49
C ILE A 36 2.13 -2.39 -1.27
N LYS A 37 2.06 -1.49 -0.28
CA LYS A 37 2.83 -1.65 0.97
C LYS A 37 2.51 -2.96 1.69
N GLU A 38 1.24 -3.31 1.78
CA GLU A 38 0.79 -4.57 2.40
C GLU A 38 1.29 -5.78 1.61
N LEU A 39 1.19 -5.74 0.28
CA LEU A 39 1.70 -6.79 -0.59
C LEU A 39 3.21 -6.98 -0.43
N LEU A 40 3.97 -5.89 -0.45
CA LEU A 40 5.42 -5.91 -0.26
C LEU A 40 5.80 -6.46 1.12
N GLN A 41 5.08 -6.08 2.18
CA GLN A 41 5.32 -6.60 3.52
C GLN A 41 5.06 -8.11 3.60
N MET A 42 3.94 -8.58 3.03
CA MET A 42 3.61 -10.00 2.98
C MET A 42 4.66 -10.80 2.20
N LEU A 43 5.11 -10.26 1.06
CA LEU A 43 6.16 -10.88 0.26
C LEU A 43 7.48 -10.94 1.02
N TYR A 44 7.89 -9.85 1.66
CA TYR A 44 9.12 -9.80 2.43
C TYR A 44 9.14 -10.84 3.55
N VAL A 45 8.09 -10.90 4.37
CA VAL A 45 7.95 -11.91 5.45
C VAL A 45 7.97 -13.32 4.87
N SER A 46 7.28 -13.54 3.75
CA SER A 46 7.32 -14.84 3.08
C SER A 46 8.72 -15.20 2.59
N LEU A 47 9.49 -14.26 2.05
CA LEU A 47 10.85 -14.49 1.57
C LEU A 47 11.80 -14.77 2.74
N CYS A 48 11.67 -14.06 3.87
CA CYS A 48 12.43 -14.33 5.09
C CYS A 48 12.28 -15.80 5.52
N GLY A 49 11.04 -16.31 5.59
CA GLY A 49 10.79 -17.70 5.95
C GLY A 49 11.40 -18.69 4.94
N LEU A 50 11.30 -18.41 3.64
CA LEU A 50 11.86 -19.27 2.59
C LEU A 50 13.40 -19.29 2.58
N VAL A 51 14.04 -18.18 2.94
CA VAL A 51 15.50 -18.05 3.10
C VAL A 51 15.99 -18.73 4.38
N GLN A 52 15.23 -18.64 5.47
CA GLN A 52 15.58 -19.27 6.75
C GLN A 52 15.41 -20.81 6.74
N ASP A 53 14.40 -21.33 6.02
CA ASP A 53 14.13 -22.77 5.90
C ASP A 53 15.00 -23.48 4.82
N MET A 54 16.20 -22.98 4.54
CA MET A 54 17.04 -23.51 3.47
C MET A 54 17.50 -24.95 3.74
N GLY A 55 17.00 -25.87 2.90
CA GLY A 55 17.11 -27.32 3.00
C GLY A 55 15.90 -28.06 2.40
N LYS A 56 14.72 -27.39 2.33
CA LYS A 56 13.47 -27.95 1.76
C LYS A 56 12.77 -27.07 0.72
N SER A 57 13.14 -25.79 0.62
CA SER A 57 12.54 -24.80 -0.28
C SER A 57 13.54 -24.41 -1.37
N VAL A 58 13.26 -24.77 -2.63
CA VAL A 58 14.12 -24.45 -3.78
C VAL A 58 13.72 -23.07 -4.31
N LEU A 59 14.18 -22.02 -3.65
CA LEU A 59 14.32 -20.74 -4.36
C LEU A 59 15.35 -20.98 -5.47
N VAL A 60 14.96 -20.72 -6.72
CA VAL A 60 15.82 -21.02 -7.87
C VAL A 60 16.84 -19.89 -8.03
N GLY A 61 18.12 -20.24 -8.18
CA GLY A 61 19.21 -19.29 -8.43
C GLY A 61 20.10 -19.01 -7.22
N ASN A 62 21.01 -18.06 -7.38
CA ASN A 62 21.98 -17.68 -6.35
C ASN A 62 21.29 -16.98 -5.17
N ILE A 63 21.61 -17.37 -3.93
CA ILE A 63 21.06 -16.78 -2.72
C ILE A 63 21.25 -15.25 -2.65
N ASN A 64 22.37 -14.74 -3.14
CA ASN A 64 22.67 -13.31 -3.18
C ASN A 64 21.66 -12.55 -4.06
N ILE A 65 21.08 -13.19 -5.08
CA ILE A 65 20.01 -12.58 -5.89
C ILE A 65 18.75 -12.41 -5.05
N TRP A 66 18.44 -13.36 -4.18
CA TRP A 66 17.26 -13.30 -3.31
C TRP A 66 17.44 -12.30 -2.18
N VAL A 67 18.64 -12.23 -1.60
CA VAL A 67 19.00 -11.18 -0.64
C VAL A 67 18.85 -9.80 -1.28
N HIS A 68 19.43 -9.59 -2.47
CA HIS A 68 19.31 -8.32 -3.19
C HIS A 68 17.85 -7.96 -3.52
N ARG A 69 17.02 -8.94 -3.89
CA ARG A 69 15.58 -8.73 -4.09
C ARG A 69 14.86 -8.31 -2.82
N MET A 70 15.23 -8.88 -1.67
CA MET A 70 14.67 -8.48 -0.38
C MET A 70 15.09 -7.06 0.00
N GLU A 71 16.35 -6.67 -0.28
CA GLU A 71 16.82 -5.29 -0.12
C GLU A 71 16.01 -4.32 -0.98
N ASN A 72 15.75 -4.66 -2.25
CA ASN A 72 14.94 -3.83 -3.15
C ASN A 72 13.50 -3.67 -2.63
N ILE A 73 12.90 -4.73 -2.07
CA ILE A 73 11.57 -4.64 -1.44
C ILE A 73 11.58 -3.65 -0.27
N LEU A 74 12.59 -3.69 0.60
CA LEU A 74 12.72 -2.74 1.71
C LEU A 74 12.89 -1.30 1.20
N GLN A 75 13.70 -1.09 0.17
CA GLN A 75 13.86 0.22 -0.45
C GLN A 75 12.54 0.74 -1.02
N TRP A 76 11.77 -0.11 -1.71
CA TRP A 76 10.44 0.25 -2.20
C TRP A 76 9.49 0.62 -1.08
N GLN A 77 9.49 -0.13 0.03
CA GLN A 77 8.69 0.22 1.20
C GLN A 77 9.05 1.61 1.75
N GLN A 78 10.35 1.91 1.88
CA GLN A 78 10.83 3.23 2.31
C GLN A 78 10.41 4.35 1.35
N GLN A 79 10.49 4.13 0.05
CA GLN A 79 10.03 5.10 -0.95
C GLN A 79 8.52 5.35 -0.83
N LEU A 80 7.72 4.30 -0.66
CA LEU A 80 6.27 4.40 -0.45
C LEU A 80 5.92 5.09 0.87
N ASP A 81 6.72 4.89 1.94
CA ASP A 81 6.60 5.61 3.21
C ASP A 81 6.93 7.10 3.08
N SER A 82 7.83 7.45 2.15
CA SER A 82 8.27 8.83 1.93
C SER A 82 7.32 9.65 1.05
N ILE A 83 6.26 9.06 0.50
CA ILE A 83 5.26 9.79 -0.30
C ILE A 83 4.61 10.86 0.59
N GLN A 84 4.81 12.12 0.21
CA GLN A 84 4.18 13.26 0.86
C GLN A 84 3.04 13.79 0.00
N ILE A 85 1.86 13.93 0.61
CA ILE A 85 0.76 14.69 0.01
C ILE A 85 1.11 16.16 0.19
N ASN A 86 1.64 16.77 -0.86
CA ASN A 86 1.93 18.20 -0.85
C ASN A 86 0.62 18.98 -0.70
N ARG A 87 0.60 19.96 0.20
CA ARG A 87 -0.53 20.89 0.29
C ARG A 87 -0.67 21.59 -1.06
N PRO A 88 -1.86 21.60 -1.69
CA PRO A 88 -2.06 22.38 -2.89
C PRO A 88 -1.77 23.85 -2.59
N THR A 89 -1.03 24.51 -3.48
CA THR A 89 -0.68 25.95 -3.38
C THR A 89 -1.87 26.86 -3.63
N SER A 90 -3.02 26.32 -4.05
CA SER A 90 -4.24 27.07 -4.26
C SER A 90 -4.87 27.48 -2.92
N THR A 91 -5.13 28.77 -2.75
CA THR A 91 -5.98 29.34 -1.68
C THR A 91 -7.47 29.14 -1.97
N GLY A 92 -7.82 28.01 -2.59
CA GLY A 92 -9.20 27.67 -2.90
C GLY A 92 -9.98 27.27 -1.65
N MET A 93 -11.25 26.95 -1.85
CA MET A 93 -12.15 26.50 -0.79
C MET A 93 -11.65 25.19 -0.17
N ALA A 94 -11.58 25.14 1.16
CA ALA A 94 -11.22 23.96 1.93
C ALA A 94 -12.40 22.99 2.07
N LEU A 95 -12.12 21.71 2.36
CA LEU A 95 -13.15 20.70 2.60
C LEU A 95 -14.13 21.10 3.70
N THR A 96 -13.62 21.70 4.79
CA THR A 96 -14.39 22.17 5.95
C THR A 96 -15.27 23.39 5.64
N GLU A 97 -15.05 24.07 4.51
CA GLU A 97 -15.88 25.20 4.07
C GLU A 97 -17.09 24.74 3.24
N LEU A 98 -17.14 23.46 2.85
CA LEU A 98 -18.30 22.87 2.17
C LEU A 98 -19.44 22.61 3.17
N PRO A 99 -20.71 22.71 2.75
CA PRO A 99 -21.84 22.23 3.55
C PRO A 99 -21.67 20.76 3.97
N ALA A 100 -22.07 20.43 5.20
CA ALA A 100 -21.91 19.08 5.77
C ALA A 100 -22.48 17.96 4.88
N SER A 101 -23.57 18.21 4.15
CA SER A 101 -24.15 17.25 3.21
C SER A 101 -23.20 16.89 2.05
N LEU A 102 -22.42 17.85 1.56
CA LEU A 102 -21.42 17.62 0.53
C LEU A 102 -20.17 16.95 1.10
N GLN A 103 -19.73 17.34 2.31
CA GLN A 103 -18.64 16.67 3.01
C GLN A 103 -18.97 15.17 3.20
N LEU A 104 -20.18 14.86 3.69
CA LEU A 104 -20.66 13.47 3.84
C LEU A 104 -20.76 12.75 2.50
N ASN A 105 -21.22 13.41 1.43
CA ASN A 105 -21.28 12.78 0.10
C ASN A 105 -19.89 12.37 -0.40
N ILE A 106 -18.87 13.20 -0.16
CA ILE A 106 -17.47 12.89 -0.49
C ILE A 106 -16.99 11.70 0.36
N MET A 107 -17.22 11.73 1.67
CA MET A 107 -16.82 10.66 2.59
C MET A 107 -17.48 9.32 2.27
N GLN A 108 -18.72 9.33 1.77
CA GLN A 108 -19.43 8.12 1.29
C GLN A 108 -18.81 7.46 0.05
N ARG A 109 -17.80 8.09 -0.57
CA ARG A 109 -17.04 7.53 -1.70
C ARG A 109 -15.78 6.82 -1.26
N PHE A 110 -15.38 6.91 0.01
CA PHE A 110 -14.26 6.14 0.52
C PHE A 110 -14.63 4.65 0.50
N SER A 111 -13.67 3.84 0.06
CA SER A 111 -13.80 2.39 -0.04
C SER A 111 -13.11 1.65 1.10
N ASP A 112 -12.32 2.34 1.92
CA ASP A 112 -11.57 1.78 3.03
C ASP A 112 -11.85 2.59 4.30
N GLY A 113 -12.35 1.91 5.35
CA GLY A 113 -12.66 2.54 6.63
C GLY A 113 -11.47 3.21 7.30
N ARG A 114 -10.24 2.78 6.99
CA ARG A 114 -9.01 3.42 7.50
C ARG A 114 -8.85 4.86 6.99
N ASP A 115 -9.41 5.17 5.82
CA ASP A 115 -9.41 6.53 5.28
C ASP A 115 -10.36 7.43 6.07
N LEU A 116 -11.52 6.90 6.51
CA LEU A 116 -12.43 7.61 7.41
C LEU A 116 -11.80 7.84 8.78
N VAL A 117 -11.12 6.84 9.35
CA VAL A 117 -10.40 7.00 10.64
C VAL A 117 -9.34 8.08 10.52
N SER A 118 -8.53 8.03 9.46
CA SER A 118 -7.45 9.01 9.23
C SER A 118 -8.01 10.42 9.04
N LEU A 119 -9.12 10.56 8.31
CA LEU A 119 -9.81 11.84 8.14
C LEU A 119 -10.33 12.40 9.47
N GLY A 120 -10.92 11.57 10.32
CA GLY A 120 -11.42 11.98 11.64
C GLY A 120 -10.32 12.41 12.62
N GLN A 121 -9.06 12.07 12.36
CA GLN A 121 -7.92 12.51 13.17
C GLN A 121 -7.40 13.90 12.77
N VAL A 122 -7.88 14.48 11.66
CA VAL A 122 -7.40 15.78 11.16
C VAL A 122 -7.91 16.94 11.99
N CYS A 123 -9.21 16.98 12.29
CA CYS A 123 -9.81 18.03 13.12
C CYS A 123 -11.16 17.57 13.74
N PRO A 124 -11.66 18.26 14.78
CA PRO A 124 -12.90 17.87 15.45
C PRO A 124 -14.15 17.86 14.56
N GLU A 125 -14.24 18.77 13.59
CA GLU A 125 -15.38 18.83 12.66
C GLU A 125 -15.47 17.56 11.80
N LEU A 126 -14.36 17.18 11.16
CA LEU A 126 -14.29 15.98 10.34
C LEU A 126 -14.44 14.71 11.18
N ARG A 127 -14.02 14.71 12.45
CA ARG A 127 -14.25 13.61 13.38
C ARG A 127 -15.74 13.33 13.58
N ASN A 128 -16.52 14.38 13.85
CA ASN A 128 -17.96 14.24 14.08
C ASN A 128 -18.66 13.66 12.85
N LEU A 129 -18.24 14.05 11.64
CA LEU A 129 -18.77 13.49 10.40
C LEU A 129 -18.31 12.06 10.15
N ALA A 130 -17.05 11.74 10.45
CA ALA A 130 -16.50 10.39 10.30
C ALA A 130 -17.16 9.35 11.21
N GLU A 131 -17.79 9.77 12.30
CA GLU A 131 -18.54 8.91 13.21
C GLU A 131 -19.99 8.63 12.74
N ASP A 132 -20.43 9.19 11.60
CA ASP A 132 -21.76 8.92 11.04
C ASP A 132 -21.91 7.43 10.68
N ARG A 133 -22.86 6.76 11.34
CA ARG A 133 -23.15 5.34 11.17
C ARG A 133 -23.50 4.95 9.73
N LEU A 134 -24.05 5.85 8.93
CA LEU A 134 -24.40 5.59 7.54
C LEU A 134 -23.16 5.44 6.66
N LEU A 135 -22.05 6.10 6.99
CA LEU A 135 -20.77 5.90 6.32
C LEU A 135 -20.27 4.47 6.52
N TRP A 136 -20.23 4.04 7.78
CA TRP A 136 -19.76 2.71 8.16
C TRP A 136 -20.66 1.58 7.68
N LYS A 137 -21.97 1.80 7.58
CA LYS A 137 -22.91 0.79 7.07
C LYS A 137 -22.67 0.43 5.60
N LYS A 138 -22.03 1.33 4.83
CA LYS A 138 -21.80 1.15 3.39
C LYS A 138 -20.45 0.51 3.06
N LEU A 139 -19.53 0.51 4.02
CA LEU A 139 -18.18 -0.06 3.90
C LEU A 139 -18.18 -1.59 4.07
#